data_AF-A0A353M0I4-F1
#
_entry.id   AF-A0A353M0I4-F1
#
_cell.length_a   1.000
_cell.length_b   1.000
_cell.length_c   1.000
_cell.angle_alpha   90.00
_cell.angle_beta   90.00
_cell.angle_gamma   90.00
#
_symmetry.space_group_name_H-M   'P 1'
#
loop_
_entity.id
_entity.type
_entity.pdbx_description
1 polymer ?
#
loop_
_entity_poly.entity_id
_entity_poly.type
_entity_poly.pdbx_seq_one_letter_code
_entity_poly.pdbx_strand_id
1 'polypeptide(L)'
;MKILMLSWEYPPKVIGGLARAVADLSKALVEEGHEVSVVTGDWPESHQTEYVKGVRVYRVNQFFPKPMGFLDEVHFMNYHLIQKGSELLSQVHFDLIHAHDWMVA
;
A
#
# COMPACT_ATOMS: atom_id res chain seq x y z
N MET A 1 6.57 15.05 8.19
CA MET A 1 5.13 14.69 8.09
C MET A 1 4.99 13.18 8.13
N LYS A 2 3.85 12.68 8.61
CA LYS A 2 3.44 11.27 8.55
C LYS A 2 2.52 11.07 7.35
N ILE A 3 2.96 10.27 6.38
CA ILE A 3 2.28 10.08 5.10
C ILE A 3 1.83 8.63 5.00
N LEU A 4 0.54 8.43 4.72
CA LEU A 4 -0.03 7.14 4.38
C LEU A 4 -0.25 7.06 2.88
N MET A 5 0.52 6.23 2.19
CA MET A 5 0.36 5.96 0.77
C MET A 5 -0.48 4.70 0.57
N LEU A 6 -1.46 4.76 -0.33
CA LEU A 6 -2.28 3.62 -0.72
C LEU A 6 -1.96 3.26 -2.17
N SER A 7 -1.60 2.00 -2.44
CA SER A 7 -1.25 1.56 -3.79
C SER A 7 -1.59 0.10 -4.03
N TRP A 8 -2.00 -0.24 -5.24
CA TRP A 8 -2.18 -1.62 -5.68
C TRP A 8 -0.88 -2.40 -5.84
N GLU A 9 0.19 -1.67 -6.20
CA GLU A 9 1.49 -2.23 -6.54
C GLU A 9 2.58 -1.64 -5.65
N TYR A 10 3.47 -2.52 -5.20
CA TYR A 10 4.70 -2.17 -4.52
C TYR A 10 5.64 -3.39 -4.58
N PRO A 11 6.94 -3.24 -4.87
CA PRO A 11 7.85 -4.37 -5.03
C PRO A 11 7.80 -5.31 -3.81
N PRO A 12 7.68 -6.64 -3.96
CA PRO A 12 7.91 -7.40 -5.20
C PRO A 12 6.70 -7.51 -6.14
N LYS A 13 5.50 -7.05 -5.76
CA LYS A 13 4.36 -7.00 -6.69
C LYS A 13 4.59 -5.92 -7.74
N VAL A 14 4.86 -6.34 -8.97
CA VAL A 14 5.09 -5.47 -10.12
C VAL A 14 4.24 -5.97 -11.28
N ILE A 15 3.20 -5.21 -11.63
CA ILE A 15 2.36 -5.46 -12.81
C ILE A 15 2.77 -4.49 -13.93
N GLY A 16 3.09 -3.24 -13.55
CA GLY A 16 3.57 -2.20 -14.47
C GLY A 16 4.56 -1.23 -13.84
N GLY A 17 4.52 0.04 -14.27
CA GLY A 17 5.43 1.09 -13.78
C GLY A 17 5.08 1.62 -12.38
N LEU A 18 3.86 1.33 -11.89
CA LEU A 18 3.34 1.88 -10.64
C LEU A 18 4.15 1.44 -9.43
N ALA A 19 4.46 0.15 -9.31
CA ALA A 19 5.26 -0.39 -8.21
C ALA A 19 6.55 0.41 -7.99
N ARG A 20 7.27 0.67 -9.09
CA ARG A 20 8.52 1.41 -9.08
C ARG A 20 8.31 2.87 -8.72
N ALA A 21 7.32 3.52 -9.31
CA ALA A 21 7.01 4.92 -9.02
C ALA A 21 6.70 5.14 -7.53
N VAL A 22 5.86 4.28 -6.93
CA VAL A 22 5.51 4.35 -5.51
C VAL A 22 6.72 4.04 -4.61
N ALA A 23 7.53 3.03 -4.96
CA ALA A 23 8.73 2.70 -4.21
C ALA A 23 9.79 3.81 -4.23
N ASP A 24 10.05 4.39 -5.42
CA ASP A 24 11.03 5.46 -5.58
C ASP A 24 10.56 6.75 -4.86
N LEU A 25 9.27 7.10 -4.98
CA LEU A 25 8.68 8.24 -4.29
C LEU A 25 8.70 8.09 -2.76
N SER A 26 8.24 6.94 -2.25
CA SER A 26 8.18 6.69 -0.80
C SER A 26 9.58 6.75 -0.17
N LYS A 27 10.59 6.22 -0.85
CA LYS A 27 11.99 6.31 -0.44
C LYS A 27 12.50 7.75 -0.45
N ALA A 28 12.23 8.52 -1.50
CA ALA A 28 12.65 9.92 -1.58
C ALA A 28 12.04 10.76 -0.45
N LEU A 29 10.75 10.56 -0.14
CA LEU A 29 10.07 11.23 0.98
C LEU A 29 10.71 10.87 2.33
N VAL A 30 11.10 9.62 2.54
CA VAL A 30 11.86 9.23 3.74
C VAL A 30 13.21 9.95 3.81
N GLU A 31 13.93 10.04 2.70
CA GLU A 31 15.22 10.75 2.63
C GLU A 31 15.09 12.25 2.93
N GLU A 32 13.93 12.85 2.64
CA GLU A 32 13.58 14.23 3.00
C GLU A 32 13.11 14.38 4.47
N GLY A 33 13.07 13.29 5.24
CA GLY A 33 12.73 13.31 6.68
C GLY A 33 11.25 13.08 6.99
N HIS A 34 10.46 12.57 6.03
CA HIS A 34 9.08 12.18 6.28
C HIS A 34 8.99 10.73 6.80
N GLU A 35 7.98 10.47 7.63
CA GLU A 35 7.62 9.10 8.02
C GLU A 35 6.59 8.57 7.02
N VAL A 36 6.96 7.53 6.27
CA VAL A 36 6.11 7.00 5.21
C VAL A 36 5.63 5.59 5.54
N SER A 37 4.32 5.39 5.45
CA SER A 37 3.66 4.10 5.51
C SER A 37 2.97 3.81 4.18
N VAL A 38 3.14 2.61 3.63
CA VAL A 38 2.50 2.16 2.39
C VAL A 38 1.57 1.00 2.71
N VAL A 39 0.30 1.09 2.36
CA VAL A 39 -0.63 -0.05 2.37
C VAL A 39 -0.82 -0.51 0.94
N THR A 40 -0.58 -1.81 0.69
CA THR A 40 -0.54 -2.34 -0.66
C THR A 40 -0.89 -3.81 -0.76
N GLY A 41 -1.15 -4.29 -1.98
CA GLY A 41 -1.45 -5.69 -2.23
C GLY A 41 -0.30 -6.62 -1.87
N ASP A 42 -0.65 -7.83 -1.44
CA ASP A 42 0.26 -8.94 -1.20
C ASP A 42 0.95 -9.44 -2.47
N TRP A 43 1.98 -10.25 -2.24
CA TRP A 43 2.68 -11.01 -3.26
C TRP A 43 3.22 -12.30 -2.63
N PRO A 44 3.45 -13.39 -3.41
CA PRO A 44 4.17 -14.55 -2.92
C PRO A 44 5.45 -14.14 -2.17
N GLU A 45 5.66 -14.77 -1.01
CA GLU A 45 6.83 -14.59 -0.14
C GLU A 45 6.95 -13.20 0.52
N SER A 46 5.98 -12.29 0.32
CA SER A 46 5.93 -11.02 1.06
C SER A 46 5.44 -11.23 2.50
N HIS A 47 6.06 -10.51 3.44
CA HIS A 47 5.61 -10.45 4.82
C HIS A 47 4.41 -9.49 4.95
N GLN A 48 3.48 -9.78 5.85
CA GLN A 48 2.32 -8.90 6.11
C GLN A 48 2.73 -7.48 6.48
N THR A 49 3.85 -7.33 7.17
CA THR A 49 4.42 -6.03 7.50
C THR A 49 5.93 -6.12 7.35
N GLU A 50 6.51 -5.17 6.63
CA GLU A 50 7.94 -5.10 6.37
C GLU A 50 8.43 -3.66 6.48
N TYR A 51 9.72 -3.49 6.78
CA TYR A 51 10.38 -2.19 6.80
C TYR A 51 11.46 -2.14 5.73
N VAL A 52 11.20 -1.40 4.65
CA VAL A 52 12.02 -1.39 3.45
C VAL A 52 12.62 0.00 3.29
N LYS A 53 13.93 0.13 3.49
CA LYS A 53 14.67 1.39 3.29
C LYS A 53 14.04 2.60 3.99
N GLY A 54 13.50 2.40 5.19
CA GLY A 54 12.84 3.46 5.96
C GLY A 54 11.33 3.59 5.77
N VAL A 55 10.74 2.84 4.83
CA VAL A 55 9.30 2.81 4.55
C VAL A 55 8.65 1.65 5.28
N ARG A 56 7.57 1.90 6.03
CA ARG A 56 6.74 0.82 6.63
C ARG A 56 5.75 0.33 5.57
N VAL A 57 5.81 -0.93 5.17
CA VAL A 57 4.91 -1.49 4.15
C VAL A 57 3.98 -2.51 4.80
N TYR A 58 2.68 -2.35 4.57
CA TYR A 58 1.62 -3.22 5.05
C TYR A 58 0.99 -3.93 3.85
N ARG A 59 1.17 -5.25 3.77
CA ARG A 59 0.59 -6.10 2.73
C ARG A 59 -0.79 -6.56 3.15
N VAL A 60 -1.77 -6.35 2.29
CA VAL A 60 -3.15 -6.79 2.50
C VAL A 60 -3.52 -7.87 1.48
N ASN A 61 -4.66 -8.53 1.71
CA ASN A 61 -5.26 -9.52 0.79
C ASN A 61 -4.57 -10.91 0.71
N GLN A 62 -3.66 -11.25 1.63
CA GLN A 62 -2.82 -12.46 1.55
C GLN A 62 -3.55 -13.83 1.59
N PHE A 63 -4.83 -13.86 1.95
CA PHE A 63 -5.55 -15.12 2.23
C PHE A 63 -6.97 -15.20 1.65
N PHE A 64 -7.30 -14.38 0.65
CA PHE A 64 -8.66 -14.35 0.11
C PHE A 64 -8.83 -15.24 -1.13
N PRO A 65 -10.06 -15.76 -1.35
CA PRO A 65 -10.39 -16.47 -2.58
C PRO A 65 -10.07 -15.60 -3.78
N LYS A 66 -9.51 -16.18 -4.84
CA LYS A 66 -9.29 -15.46 -6.08
C LYS A 66 -10.63 -14.91 -6.58
N PRO A 67 -10.76 -13.58 -6.77
CA PRO A 67 -11.99 -12.97 -7.30
C PRO A 67 -12.35 -13.60 -8.65
N MET A 68 -13.65 -13.72 -8.94
CA MET A 68 -14.12 -14.35 -10.17
C MET A 68 -14.01 -13.43 -11.40
N GLY A 69 -13.78 -12.12 -11.19
CA GLY A 69 -13.54 -11.13 -12.23
C GLY A 69 -12.79 -9.89 -11.75
N PHE A 70 -12.40 -9.03 -12.70
CA PHE A 70 -11.59 -7.83 -12.43
C PHE A 70 -12.29 -6.82 -11.50
N LEU A 71 -13.59 -6.57 -11.69
CA LEU A 71 -14.32 -5.64 -10.83
C LEU A 71 -14.38 -6.14 -9.38
N ASP A 72 -14.55 -7.45 -9.18
CA ASP A 72 -14.50 -8.04 -7.86
C ASP A 72 -13.10 -7.85 -7.23
N GLU A 73 -12.03 -8.04 -8.00
CA GLU A 73 -10.66 -7.77 -7.55
C GLU A 73 -10.50 -6.31 -7.13
N VAL A 74 -11.05 -5.36 -7.90
CA VAL A 74 -11.07 -3.94 -7.55
C VAL A 74 -11.79 -3.68 -6.23
N HIS A 75 -12.98 -4.24 -6.05
CA HIS A 75 -13.74 -4.07 -4.82
C HIS A 75 -13.04 -4.69 -3.60
N PHE A 76 -12.53 -5.93 -3.72
CA PHE A 76 -11.87 -6.62 -2.62
C PHE A 76 -10.58 -5.91 -2.20
N MET A 77 -9.75 -5.48 -3.16
CA MET A 77 -8.54 -4.74 -2.84
C MET A 77 -8.86 -3.44 -2.11
N ASN A 78 -9.81 -2.64 -2.60
CA ASN A 78 -10.19 -1.39 -1.93
C ASN A 78 -10.74 -1.62 -0.53
N TYR A 79 -11.59 -2.65 -0.33
CA TYR A 79 -12.06 -3.01 1.00
C TYR A 79 -10.91 -3.27 1.98
N HIS A 80 -9.86 -3.97 1.53
CA HIS A 80 -8.71 -4.24 2.36
C HIS A 80 -7.78 -3.05 2.59
N LEU A 81 -7.61 -2.18 1.59
CA LEU A 81 -6.93 -0.89 1.76
C LEU A 81 -7.64 -0.04 2.81
N ILE A 82 -8.98 0.05 2.74
CA ILE A 82 -9.81 0.79 3.71
C ILE A 82 -9.70 0.18 5.10
N GLN A 83 -9.79 -1.15 5.22
CA GLN A 83 -9.70 -1.85 6.50
C GLN A 83 -8.37 -1.58 7.19
N LYS A 84 -7.24 -1.81 6.49
CA LYS A 84 -5.92 -1.59 7.07
C LYS A 84 -5.63 -0.09 7.29
N GLY A 85 -6.05 0.77 6.36
CA GLY A 85 -5.93 2.22 6.52
C GLY A 85 -6.67 2.73 7.76
N SER A 86 -7.90 2.27 7.99
CA SER A 86 -8.72 2.62 9.16
C SER A 86 -8.08 2.12 10.46
N GLU A 87 -7.55 0.90 10.46
CA GLU A 87 -6.80 0.36 11.60
C GLU A 87 -5.60 1.26 11.95
N LEU A 88 -4.81 1.66 10.95
CA LEU A 88 -3.65 2.54 11.16
C LEU A 88 -4.05 3.93 11.64
N LEU A 89 -5.11 4.50 11.07
CA LEU A 89 -5.65 5.82 11.48
C LEU A 89 -6.14 5.81 12.94
N SER A 90 -6.55 4.66 13.47
CA SER A 90 -6.94 4.54 14.89
C SER A 90 -5.74 4.57 15.86
N GLN A 91 -4.53 4.33 15.36
CA GLN A 91 -3.30 4.19 16.17
C GLN A 91 -2.31 5.35 15.94
N VAL A 92 -2.31 5.92 14.73
CA VAL A 92 -1.32 6.91 14.28
C VAL A 92 -2.05 8.03 13.55
N HIS A 93 -1.72 9.27 13.92
CA HIS A 93 -2.13 10.44 13.14
C HIS A 93 -1.30 10.54 11.86
N PHE A 94 -1.97 10.69 10.71
CA PHE A 94 -1.35 10.98 9.42
C PHE A 94 -1.69 12.40 8.97
N ASP A 95 -0.68 13.12 8.48
CA ASP A 95 -0.85 14.48 7.95
C ASP A 95 -1.37 14.48 6.51
N LEU A 96 -1.11 13.39 5.77
CA LEU A 96 -1.50 13.22 4.38
C LEU A 96 -1.82 11.75 4.09
N ILE A 97 -2.95 11.53 3.40
CA ILE A 97 -3.25 10.25 2.75
C ILE A 97 -3.08 10.46 1.24
N HIS A 98 -2.20 9.69 0.61
CA HIS A 98 -1.87 9.79 -0.81
C HIS A 98 -2.28 8.49 -1.51
N ALA A 99 -3.39 8.54 -2.25
CA ALA A 99 -3.86 7.40 -3.05
C ALA A 99 -3.18 7.39 -4.43
N HIS A 100 -2.71 6.23 -4.84
CA HIS A 100 -2.05 6.02 -6.12
C HIS A 100 -2.88 5.14 -7.04
N ASP A 101 -3.01 5.56 -8.31
CA ASP A 101 -3.81 4.93 -9.36
C ASP A 101 -5.32 5.21 -9.25
N TRP A 102 -6.03 5.12 -10.37
CA TRP A 102 -7.48 5.34 -10.47
C TRP A 102 -8.30 4.20 -9.84
N MET A 103 -7.65 3.05 -9.59
CA MET A 103 -8.27 1.90 -8.94
C MET A 103 -8.30 1.99 -7.41
N VAL A 104 -7.65 3.00 -6.81
CA VAL A 104 -7.77 3.28 -5.37
C VAL A 104 -8.90 4.26 -5.16
N ALA A 105 -10.07 3.77 -4.73
CA ALA A 105 -11.32 4.53 -4.64
C ALA A 105 -12.18 4.12 -3.44
#